data_AF-A0A2D9JBR2-F1
#
_entry.id   AF-A0A2D9JBR2-F1
#
_cell.length_a   1.000
_cell.length_b   1.000
_cell.length_c   1.000
_cell.angle_alpha   90.00
_cell.angle_beta   90.00
_cell.angle_gamma   90.00
#
_symmetry.space_group_name_H-M   'P 1'
#
loop_
_entity.id
_entity.type
_entity.pdbx_description
1 polymer ?
#
loop_
_entity_poly.entity_id
_entity_poly.type
_entity_poly.pdbx_seq_one_letter_code
_entity_poly.pdbx_strand_id
1 'polypeptide(L)'
;AKFAKDIEARRAEIADERAKMEAERRKKIDEATQKLADQEAKLPELVNAFLKEKKADTEWHPLTPTGLSATNQATLAVLPDRSVLASGKQGNGSYIVDFETNLTGITGFRVEALPAPSLPQNGPGRAGNFVVTEITVRAGSAGSDEADTKPKDLPVVKIARASADFLQNGFKIESTFDGNAGNQSAWAVSGANGHEHWATFQFAKPIDSEGKTRLRFELAQNHNAKDHQLGRFRISVTTDSGEIPLGLSETFAAAERTPADQRGEALSKAIDQYVSTLNPVLKSARDGLNQAKRPLPEDEQIVALQKRLKRFEAETPIDPSLVELRANVERSKTQLGSIRLTAAEDLVWALVNSPAFLFNH
;
A
#
# COMPACT_ATOMS: atom_id res chain seq x y z
N ALA A 1 40.38 -2.25 25.27
CA ALA A 1 40.46 -2.50 26.74
C ALA A 1 39.95 -1.32 27.59
N LYS A 2 40.52 -0.11 27.49
CA LYS A 2 40.09 1.05 28.32
C LYS A 2 38.62 1.46 28.11
N PHE A 3 38.20 1.72 26.86
CA PHE A 3 36.81 2.10 26.57
C PHE A 3 35.79 1.06 27.02
N ALA A 4 36.12 -0.23 26.96
CA ALA A 4 35.25 -1.29 27.47
C ALA A 4 35.05 -1.18 28.99
N LYS A 5 36.12 -0.89 29.75
CA LYS A 5 36.01 -0.63 31.20
C LYS A 5 35.23 0.64 31.51
N ASP A 6 35.44 1.71 30.73
CA ASP A 6 34.72 2.98 30.90
C ASP A 6 33.21 2.81 30.64
N ILE A 7 32.82 1.97 29.66
CA ILE A 7 31.41 1.61 29.40
C ILE A 7 30.81 0.87 30.60
N GLU A 8 31.48 -0.15 31.12
CA GLU A 8 30.97 -0.92 32.26
C GLU A 8 30.88 -0.07 33.54
N ALA A 9 31.85 0.82 33.78
CA ALA A 9 31.80 1.78 34.87
C ALA A 9 30.60 2.73 34.74
N ARG A 10 30.36 3.28 33.54
CA ARG A 10 29.21 4.15 33.28
C ARG A 10 27.89 3.42 33.47
N ARG A 11 27.78 2.16 33.04
CA ARG A 11 26.60 1.31 33.25
C ARG A 11 26.30 1.11 34.73
N ALA A 12 27.33 0.85 35.54
CA ALA A 12 27.20 0.71 36.98
C ALA A 12 26.77 2.04 37.65
N GLU A 13 27.32 3.16 37.20
CA GLU A 13 26.99 4.50 37.72
C GLU A 13 25.50 4.85 37.51
N ILE A 14 24.96 4.56 36.32
CA ILE A 14 23.56 4.90 35.99
C ILE A 14 22.57 3.78 36.36
N ALA A 15 23.01 2.70 36.99
CA ALA A 15 22.19 1.48 37.17
C ALA A 15 20.86 1.77 37.90
N ASP A 16 20.91 2.55 38.98
CA ASP A 16 19.71 2.91 39.77
C ASP A 16 18.75 3.81 38.99
N GLU A 17 19.28 4.79 38.25
CA GLU A 17 18.48 5.67 37.40
C GLU A 17 17.82 4.89 36.27
N ARG A 18 18.57 3.97 35.62
CA ARG A 18 18.03 3.06 34.61
C ARG A 18 16.95 2.15 35.18
N ALA A 19 17.13 1.62 36.39
CA ALA A 19 16.13 0.79 37.05
C ALA A 19 14.83 1.58 37.33
N LYS A 20 14.94 2.84 37.78
CA LYS A 20 13.78 3.74 37.98
C LYS A 20 13.06 4.02 36.66
N MET A 21 13.79 4.38 35.61
CA MET A 21 13.19 4.63 34.29
C MET A 21 12.50 3.38 33.73
N GLU A 22 13.07 2.19 33.93
CA GLU A 22 12.44 0.94 33.48
C GLU A 22 11.20 0.59 34.30
N ALA A 23 11.20 0.86 35.61
CA ALA A 23 10.02 0.72 36.45
C ALA A 23 8.89 1.68 36.04
N GLU A 24 9.22 2.95 35.76
CA GLU A 24 8.27 3.92 35.22
C GLU A 24 7.74 3.49 33.83
N ARG A 25 8.62 2.96 32.97
CA ARG A 25 8.21 2.44 31.66
C ARG A 25 7.27 1.25 31.81
N ARG A 26 7.55 0.32 32.74
CA ARG A 26 6.65 -0.82 33.04
C ARG A 26 5.29 -0.31 33.48
N LYS A 27 5.25 0.63 34.42
CA LYS A 27 4.01 1.25 34.88
C LYS A 27 3.21 1.88 33.72
N LYS A 28 3.86 2.63 32.83
CA LYS A 28 3.22 3.20 31.63
C LYS A 28 2.69 2.13 30.68
N ILE A 29 3.39 1.01 30.52
CA ILE A 29 2.92 -0.13 29.72
C ILE A 29 1.67 -0.74 30.36
N ASP A 30 1.66 -0.95 31.67
CA ASP A 30 0.53 -1.54 32.38
C ASP A 30 -0.71 -0.64 32.29
N GLU A 31 -0.54 0.68 32.53
CA GLU A 31 -1.60 1.67 32.37
C GLU A 31 -2.15 1.73 30.94
N ALA A 32 -1.27 1.73 29.93
CA ALA A 32 -1.69 1.74 28.52
C ALA A 32 -2.34 0.41 28.09
N THR A 33 -1.91 -0.71 28.68
CA THR A 33 -2.51 -2.04 28.44
C THR A 33 -3.92 -2.08 29.01
N GLN A 34 -4.11 -1.63 30.26
CA GLN A 34 -5.43 -1.54 30.87
C GLN A 34 -6.33 -0.59 30.08
N LYS A 35 -5.82 0.60 29.70
CA LYS A 35 -6.58 1.55 28.89
C LYS A 35 -7.04 0.93 27.56
N LEU A 36 -6.19 0.17 26.87
CA LEU A 36 -6.58 -0.51 25.64
C LEU A 36 -7.69 -1.54 25.91
N ALA A 37 -7.52 -2.38 26.93
CA ALA A 37 -8.52 -3.38 27.31
C ALA A 37 -9.88 -2.74 27.66
N ASP A 38 -9.88 -1.63 28.38
CA ASP A 38 -11.09 -0.88 28.75
C ASP A 38 -11.82 -0.31 27.52
N GLN A 39 -11.07 0.11 26.48
CA GLN A 39 -11.69 0.57 25.23
C GLN A 39 -12.17 -0.61 24.37
N GLU A 40 -11.41 -1.71 24.31
CA GLU A 40 -11.79 -2.92 23.57
C GLU A 40 -13.05 -3.57 24.14
N ALA A 41 -13.25 -3.51 25.46
CA ALA A 41 -14.50 -3.94 26.11
C ALA A 41 -15.74 -3.17 25.62
N LYS A 42 -15.55 -1.95 25.06
CA LYS A 42 -16.62 -1.11 24.50
C LYS A 42 -16.82 -1.30 23.00
N LEU A 43 -16.16 -2.28 22.38
CA LEU A 43 -16.29 -2.54 20.95
C LEU A 43 -17.76 -2.67 20.49
N PRO A 44 -18.67 -3.36 21.20
CA PRO A 44 -20.08 -3.42 20.79
C PRO A 44 -20.76 -2.04 20.73
N GLU A 45 -20.46 -1.15 21.69
CA GLU A 45 -20.98 0.22 21.71
C GLU A 45 -20.41 1.04 20.54
N LEU A 46 -19.10 0.89 20.26
CA LEU A 46 -18.43 1.56 19.15
C LEU A 46 -18.96 1.09 17.79
N VAL A 47 -19.24 -0.21 17.64
CA VAL A 47 -19.87 -0.78 16.44
C VAL A 47 -21.26 -0.21 16.24
N ASN A 48 -22.10 -0.19 17.29
CA ASN A 48 -23.44 0.37 17.19
C ASN A 48 -23.42 1.87 16.88
N ALA A 49 -22.49 2.63 17.48
CA ALA A 49 -22.30 4.04 17.18
C ALA A 49 -21.88 4.26 15.72
N PHE A 50 -20.93 3.46 15.21
CA PHE A 50 -20.49 3.52 13.81
C PHE A 50 -21.64 3.28 12.83
N LEU A 51 -22.42 2.20 13.02
CA LEU A 51 -23.54 1.87 12.13
C LEU A 51 -24.61 2.97 12.16
N LYS A 52 -24.92 3.52 13.34
CA LYS A 52 -25.92 4.58 13.51
C LYS A 52 -25.46 5.93 12.94
N GLU A 53 -24.18 6.26 13.06
CA GLU A 53 -23.61 7.51 12.53
C GLU A 53 -23.60 7.49 11.00
N LYS A 54 -23.13 6.39 10.39
CA LYS A 54 -22.93 6.31 8.94
C LYS A 54 -24.22 6.09 8.16
N LYS A 55 -25.17 5.35 8.74
CA LYS A 55 -26.49 5.01 8.17
C LYS A 55 -26.43 4.27 6.82
N ALA A 56 -27.50 3.54 6.52
CA ALA A 56 -27.68 2.82 5.25
C ALA A 56 -28.82 3.44 4.41
N ASP A 57 -28.80 4.77 4.29
CA ASP A 57 -29.91 5.57 3.73
C ASP A 57 -29.91 5.59 2.19
N THR A 58 -28.76 5.37 1.54
CA THR A 58 -28.67 5.32 0.07
C THR A 58 -28.96 3.91 -0.43
N GLU A 59 -29.87 3.79 -1.39
CA GLU A 59 -30.13 2.52 -2.07
C GLU A 59 -29.03 2.29 -3.13
N TRP A 60 -28.26 1.20 -2.92
CA TRP A 60 -27.22 0.76 -3.84
C TRP A 60 -27.66 -0.49 -4.57
N HIS A 61 -27.44 -0.52 -5.88
CA HIS A 61 -27.72 -1.66 -6.75
C HIS A 61 -26.39 -2.26 -7.24
N PRO A 62 -25.92 -3.39 -6.65
CA PRO A 62 -24.72 -4.05 -7.13
C PRO A 62 -24.91 -4.57 -8.55
N LEU A 63 -23.99 -4.23 -9.46
CA LEU A 63 -24.09 -4.63 -10.86
C LEU A 63 -23.33 -5.92 -11.12
N THR A 64 -23.84 -6.74 -12.05
CA THR A 64 -23.12 -7.92 -12.55
C THR A 64 -22.32 -7.53 -13.79
N PRO A 65 -20.98 -7.70 -13.80
CA PRO A 65 -20.17 -7.44 -14.99
C PRO A 65 -20.62 -8.28 -16.19
N THR A 66 -20.75 -7.63 -17.35
CA THR A 66 -21.03 -8.27 -18.64
C THR A 66 -19.76 -8.45 -19.48
N GLY A 67 -18.71 -7.68 -19.18
CA GLY A 67 -17.40 -7.79 -19.83
C GLY A 67 -16.26 -7.42 -18.88
N LEU A 68 -15.14 -8.14 -19.00
CA LEU A 68 -13.94 -7.91 -18.20
C LEU A 68 -12.69 -7.96 -19.09
N SER A 69 -11.80 -6.98 -18.93
CA SER A 69 -10.46 -7.03 -19.51
C SER A 69 -9.47 -6.23 -18.66
N ALA A 70 -8.18 -6.48 -18.85
CA ALA A 70 -7.13 -5.76 -18.14
C ALA A 70 -5.97 -5.44 -19.10
N THR A 71 -5.53 -4.18 -19.14
CA THR A 71 -4.47 -3.75 -20.07
C THR A 71 -3.09 -4.30 -19.69
N ASN A 72 -2.91 -4.65 -18.41
CA ASN A 72 -1.72 -5.35 -17.89
C ASN A 72 -1.80 -6.88 -18.05
N GLN A 73 -2.85 -7.40 -18.68
CA GLN A 73 -3.11 -8.83 -18.87
C GLN A 73 -3.34 -9.61 -17.55
N ALA A 74 -3.78 -8.92 -16.49
CA ALA A 74 -4.32 -9.59 -15.30
C ALA A 74 -5.55 -10.43 -15.66
N THR A 75 -5.75 -11.54 -14.97
CA THR A 75 -6.97 -12.34 -15.07
C THR A 75 -8.01 -11.76 -14.11
N LEU A 76 -9.22 -11.50 -14.61
CA LEU A 76 -10.34 -10.99 -13.82
C LEU A 76 -11.47 -12.03 -13.83
N ALA A 77 -11.95 -12.42 -12.66
CA ALA A 77 -13.02 -13.41 -12.50
C ALA A 77 -14.19 -12.84 -11.70
N VAL A 78 -15.41 -12.98 -12.21
CA VAL A 78 -16.64 -12.63 -11.48
C VAL A 78 -16.94 -13.71 -10.43
N LEU A 79 -17.25 -13.29 -9.21
CA LEU A 79 -17.64 -14.15 -8.10
C LEU A 79 -19.17 -14.12 -7.86
N PRO A 80 -19.74 -15.09 -7.12
CA PRO A 80 -21.20 -15.18 -6.90
C PRO A 80 -21.84 -13.95 -6.26
N ASP A 81 -21.07 -13.15 -5.51
CA ASP A 81 -21.52 -11.92 -4.87
C ASP A 81 -21.38 -10.67 -5.78
N ARG A 82 -21.22 -10.89 -7.09
CA ARG A 82 -20.99 -9.87 -8.14
C ARG A 82 -19.67 -9.10 -8.01
N SER A 83 -18.78 -9.51 -7.10
CA SER A 83 -17.43 -8.95 -7.04
C SER A 83 -16.54 -9.54 -8.14
N VAL A 84 -15.45 -8.83 -8.46
CA VAL A 84 -14.41 -9.24 -9.40
C VAL A 84 -13.15 -9.52 -8.60
N LEU A 85 -12.55 -10.69 -8.77
CA LEU A 85 -11.26 -11.07 -8.21
C LEU A 85 -10.18 -11.04 -9.31
N ALA A 86 -9.11 -10.29 -9.05
CA ALA A 86 -7.95 -10.18 -9.93
C ALA A 86 -6.84 -11.17 -9.53
N SER A 87 -6.24 -11.82 -10.54
CA SER A 87 -5.14 -12.76 -10.39
C SER A 87 -4.21 -12.73 -11.62
N GLY A 88 -3.24 -13.65 -11.70
CA GLY A 88 -2.32 -13.74 -12.83
C GLY A 88 -1.29 -12.59 -12.85
N LYS A 89 -1.04 -12.00 -14.03
CA LYS A 89 -0.01 -10.97 -14.23
C LYS A 89 -0.26 -9.72 -13.38
N GLN A 90 0.80 -9.17 -12.78
CA GLN A 90 0.81 -7.90 -12.03
C GLN A 90 1.54 -6.81 -12.82
N GLY A 91 1.38 -5.55 -12.40
CA GLY A 91 1.98 -4.39 -13.06
C GLY A 91 0.96 -3.31 -13.40
N ASN A 92 1.48 -2.13 -13.76
CA ASN A 92 0.68 -0.96 -14.13
C ASN A 92 -0.26 -1.27 -15.30
N GLY A 93 -1.48 -0.75 -15.21
CA GLY A 93 -2.51 -0.88 -16.23
C GLY A 93 -3.88 -0.53 -15.68
N SER A 94 -4.91 -0.81 -16.48
CA SER A 94 -6.31 -0.54 -16.14
C SER A 94 -7.10 -1.83 -16.07
N TYR A 95 -8.03 -1.91 -15.12
CA TYR A 95 -9.12 -2.88 -15.16
C TYR A 95 -10.31 -2.25 -15.85
N ILE A 96 -10.84 -2.93 -16.86
CA ILE A 96 -11.96 -2.47 -17.66
C ILE A 96 -13.13 -3.39 -17.39
N VAL A 97 -14.24 -2.82 -16.91
CA VAL A 97 -15.43 -3.56 -16.52
C VAL A 97 -16.63 -2.94 -17.22
N ASP A 98 -17.30 -3.75 -18.03
CA ASP A 98 -18.51 -3.39 -18.76
C ASP A 98 -19.74 -3.93 -18.02
N PHE A 99 -20.84 -3.16 -18.02
CA PHE A 99 -22.11 -3.51 -17.40
C PHE A 99 -23.28 -3.13 -18.30
N GLU A 100 -24.40 -3.83 -18.13
CA GLU A 100 -25.71 -3.42 -18.63
C GLU A 100 -26.75 -3.48 -17.51
N THR A 101 -27.63 -2.49 -17.44
CA THR A 101 -28.71 -2.42 -16.43
C THR A 101 -29.97 -1.79 -17.00
N ASN A 102 -31.13 -2.11 -16.42
CA ASN A 102 -32.40 -1.46 -16.73
C ASN A 102 -32.61 -0.16 -15.92
N LEU A 103 -31.67 0.18 -15.03
CA LEU A 103 -31.73 1.42 -14.25
C LEU A 103 -31.48 2.63 -15.16
N THR A 104 -32.30 3.65 -14.98
CA THR A 104 -32.17 4.99 -15.59
C THR A 104 -32.08 6.03 -14.47
N GLY A 105 -31.63 7.25 -14.77
CA GLY A 105 -31.42 8.29 -13.76
C GLY A 105 -30.31 7.95 -12.78
N ILE A 106 -29.25 7.24 -13.21
CA ILE A 106 -28.15 6.84 -12.33
C ILE A 106 -27.38 8.10 -11.91
N THR A 107 -27.36 8.41 -10.61
CA THR A 107 -26.76 9.62 -10.06
C THR A 107 -25.33 9.42 -9.58
N GLY A 108 -24.92 8.18 -9.34
CA GLY A 108 -23.56 7.86 -8.94
C GLY A 108 -23.27 6.36 -8.78
N PHE A 109 -22.07 6.06 -8.30
CA PHE A 109 -21.57 4.72 -8.11
C PHE A 109 -20.75 4.57 -6.83
N ARG A 110 -20.64 3.33 -6.35
CA ARG A 110 -19.78 2.91 -5.23
C ARG A 110 -18.81 1.86 -5.73
N VAL A 111 -17.53 2.03 -5.39
CA VAL A 111 -16.50 1.00 -5.56
C VAL A 111 -16.16 0.46 -4.18
N GLU A 112 -16.39 -0.84 -3.97
CA GLU A 112 -16.00 -1.55 -2.76
C GLU A 112 -14.73 -2.35 -3.07
N ALA A 113 -13.66 -2.14 -2.31
CA ALA A 113 -12.45 -2.96 -2.32
C ALA A 113 -12.56 -3.99 -1.18
N LEU A 114 -12.67 -5.26 -1.53
CA LEU A 114 -13.07 -6.33 -0.61
C LEU A 114 -11.88 -7.22 -0.23
N PRO A 115 -11.83 -7.74 1.01
CA PRO A 115 -10.84 -8.74 1.38
C PRO A 115 -11.11 -10.07 0.68
N ALA A 116 -10.05 -10.87 0.53
CA ALA A 116 -10.16 -12.26 0.09
C ALA A 116 -8.99 -13.08 0.67
N PRO A 117 -9.25 -14.31 1.17
CA PRO A 117 -8.19 -15.17 1.74
C PRO A 117 -7.05 -15.49 0.78
N SER A 118 -7.30 -15.45 -0.54
CA SER A 118 -6.30 -15.68 -1.58
C SER A 118 -5.37 -14.48 -1.83
N LEU A 119 -5.67 -13.30 -1.26
CA LEU A 119 -4.87 -12.09 -1.43
C LEU A 119 -3.84 -11.96 -0.30
N PRO A 120 -2.63 -11.46 -0.59
CA PRO A 120 -1.65 -11.13 0.45
C PRO A 120 -2.24 -10.18 1.49
N GLN A 121 -1.92 -10.41 2.77
CA GLN A 121 -2.45 -9.63 3.91
C GLN A 121 -3.99 -9.57 3.96
N ASN A 122 -4.67 -10.57 3.38
CA ASN A 122 -6.13 -10.62 3.23
C ASN A 122 -6.71 -9.52 2.31
N GLY A 123 -5.87 -8.85 1.52
CA GLY A 123 -6.28 -7.80 0.59
C GLY A 123 -6.48 -6.41 1.25
N PRO A 124 -7.32 -5.54 0.67
CA PRO A 124 -8.11 -5.74 -0.55
C PRO A 124 -7.30 -5.58 -1.85
N GLY A 125 -6.02 -5.18 -1.76
CA GLY A 125 -5.10 -5.12 -2.90
C GLY A 125 -4.32 -6.42 -3.15
N ARG A 126 -3.70 -6.53 -4.33
CA ARG A 126 -2.90 -7.69 -4.75
C ARG A 126 -1.57 -7.83 -4.01
N ALA A 127 -1.13 -6.77 -3.33
CA ALA A 127 -0.02 -6.78 -2.38
C ALA A 127 -0.47 -6.35 -0.97
N GLY A 128 -1.73 -6.61 -0.62
CA GLY A 128 -2.40 -6.06 0.56
C GLY A 128 -2.99 -4.67 0.30
N ASN A 129 -2.16 -3.73 -0.17
CA ASN A 129 -2.60 -2.39 -0.58
C ASN A 129 -2.85 -2.30 -2.10
N PHE A 130 -3.62 -1.29 -2.52
CA PHE A 130 -3.82 -0.89 -3.91
C PHE A 130 -3.61 0.62 -4.07
N VAL A 131 -3.46 1.08 -5.32
CA VAL A 131 -3.57 2.50 -5.68
C VAL A 131 -4.38 2.61 -6.97
N VAL A 132 -5.64 3.02 -6.86
CA VAL A 132 -6.45 3.40 -8.02
C VAL A 132 -6.11 4.84 -8.36
N THR A 133 -5.52 5.04 -9.53
CA THR A 133 -4.96 6.33 -9.95
C THR A 133 -5.91 7.17 -10.79
N GLU A 134 -6.89 6.55 -11.46
CA GLU A 134 -7.98 7.23 -12.18
C GLU A 134 -9.15 6.27 -12.40
N ILE A 135 -10.37 6.79 -12.40
CA ILE A 135 -11.62 6.11 -12.69
C ILE A 135 -12.30 6.89 -13.81
N THR A 136 -12.33 6.31 -14.99
CA THR A 136 -13.10 6.86 -16.12
C THR A 136 -14.38 6.05 -16.28
N VAL A 137 -15.52 6.76 -16.34
CA VAL A 137 -16.82 6.14 -16.60
C VAL A 137 -17.33 6.60 -17.96
N ARG A 138 -17.80 5.65 -18.77
CA ARG A 138 -18.53 5.93 -20.01
C ARG A 138 -19.91 5.31 -19.94
N ALA A 139 -20.90 5.99 -20.51
CA ALA A 139 -22.28 5.52 -20.47
C ALA A 139 -23.06 5.90 -21.73
N GLY A 140 -24.09 5.13 -22.07
CA GLY A 140 -25.02 5.44 -23.14
C GLY A 140 -26.19 4.45 -23.19
N SER A 141 -27.08 4.66 -24.16
CA SER A 141 -28.29 3.84 -24.30
C SER A 141 -28.05 2.61 -25.16
N ALA A 142 -28.58 1.47 -24.76
CA ALA A 142 -28.61 0.27 -25.61
C ALA A 142 -29.73 0.29 -26.67
N GLY A 143 -30.68 1.24 -26.57
CA GLY A 143 -31.91 1.27 -27.39
C GLY A 143 -31.99 2.32 -28.49
N SER A 144 -30.99 3.22 -28.61
CA SER A 144 -30.91 4.25 -29.66
C SER A 144 -29.98 3.84 -30.80
N ASP A 145 -29.68 4.73 -31.75
CA ASP A 145 -28.61 4.56 -32.77
C ASP A 145 -27.22 4.22 -32.15
N GLU A 146 -27.08 4.34 -30.82
CA GLU A 146 -25.91 3.93 -30.04
C GLU A 146 -25.89 2.41 -29.69
N ALA A 147 -26.93 1.64 -30.04
CA ALA A 147 -27.01 0.20 -29.77
C ALA A 147 -25.83 -0.59 -30.38
N ASP A 148 -25.27 -0.11 -31.50
CA ASP A 148 -24.09 -0.67 -32.16
C ASP A 148 -22.76 -0.03 -31.71
N THR A 149 -22.82 1.01 -30.87
CA THR A 149 -21.62 1.67 -30.33
C THR A 149 -20.95 0.77 -29.31
N LYS A 150 -19.65 0.51 -29.51
CA LYS A 150 -18.86 -0.31 -28.59
C LYS A 150 -18.72 0.42 -27.24
N PRO A 151 -18.69 -0.29 -26.09
CA PRO A 151 -18.59 0.34 -24.77
C PRO A 151 -17.43 1.35 -24.61
N LYS A 152 -16.31 1.14 -25.33
CA LYS A 152 -15.15 2.04 -25.35
C LYS A 152 -15.41 3.40 -26.02
N ASP A 153 -16.38 3.44 -26.93
CA ASP A 153 -16.68 4.60 -27.78
C ASP A 153 -17.86 5.42 -27.21
N LEU A 154 -18.51 4.93 -26.15
CA LEU A 154 -19.54 5.65 -25.40
C LEU A 154 -18.99 6.96 -24.79
N PRO A 155 -19.82 8.01 -24.66
CA PRO A 155 -19.39 9.29 -24.09
C PRO A 155 -18.93 9.15 -22.63
N VAL A 156 -17.92 9.93 -22.26
CA VAL A 156 -17.41 9.99 -20.88
C VAL A 156 -18.40 10.73 -19.99
N VAL A 157 -18.72 10.16 -18.84
CA VAL A 157 -19.57 10.78 -17.82
C VAL A 157 -18.68 11.50 -16.81
N LYS A 158 -18.94 12.78 -16.60
CA LYS A 158 -18.18 13.59 -15.63
C LYS A 158 -18.55 13.22 -14.20
N ILE A 159 -17.55 12.93 -13.38
CA ILE A 159 -17.67 12.80 -11.92
C ILE A 159 -17.55 14.20 -11.30
N ALA A 160 -18.45 14.54 -10.37
CA ALA A 160 -18.49 15.83 -9.70
C ALA A 160 -17.78 15.84 -8.35
N ARG A 161 -17.92 14.75 -7.58
CA ARG A 161 -17.31 14.60 -6.26
C ARG A 161 -17.23 13.14 -5.86
N ALA A 162 -16.41 12.86 -4.86
CA ALA A 162 -16.29 11.54 -4.28
C ALA A 162 -15.99 11.61 -2.77
N SER A 163 -16.20 10.50 -2.08
CA SER A 163 -15.79 10.29 -0.70
C SER A 163 -15.25 8.87 -0.55
N ALA A 164 -14.33 8.68 0.40
CA ALA A 164 -13.77 7.37 0.73
C ALA A 164 -13.76 7.17 2.24
N ASP A 165 -13.93 5.93 2.69
CA ASP A 165 -13.90 5.59 4.12
C ASP A 165 -12.51 5.77 4.73
N PHE A 166 -11.47 5.52 3.93
CA PHE A 166 -10.08 5.64 4.32
C PHE A 166 -9.22 6.17 3.18
N LEU A 167 -8.25 7.02 3.53
CA LEU A 167 -7.18 7.48 2.66
C LEU A 167 -5.86 7.44 3.42
N GLN A 168 -4.78 7.05 2.73
CA GLN A 168 -3.43 7.24 3.25
C GLN A 168 -3.15 8.73 3.51
N ASN A 169 -2.25 9.01 4.46
CA ASN A 169 -1.88 10.39 4.75
C ASN A 169 -1.30 11.08 3.51
N GLY A 170 -1.86 12.23 3.14
CA GLY A 170 -1.48 12.99 1.95
C GLY A 170 -2.12 12.53 0.63
N PHE A 171 -2.94 11.48 0.64
CA PHE A 171 -3.67 10.99 -0.52
C PHE A 171 -5.05 11.66 -0.61
N LYS A 172 -5.61 11.76 -1.82
CA LYS A 172 -6.88 12.44 -2.10
C LYS A 172 -7.76 11.61 -3.02
N ILE A 173 -9.05 11.52 -2.69
CA ILE A 173 -10.00 10.77 -3.52
C ILE A 173 -10.26 11.50 -4.84
N GLU A 174 -10.15 12.82 -4.87
CA GLU A 174 -10.35 13.66 -6.07
C GLU A 174 -9.31 13.38 -7.17
N SER A 175 -8.13 12.89 -6.79
CA SER A 175 -7.10 12.44 -7.73
C SER A 175 -7.46 11.13 -8.44
N THR A 176 -8.66 10.58 -8.24
CA THR A 176 -9.15 9.44 -9.02
C THR A 176 -10.04 9.85 -10.19
N PHE A 177 -10.34 11.14 -10.40
CA PHE A 177 -11.18 11.58 -11.51
C PHE A 177 -10.78 12.98 -12.02
N ASP A 178 -9.49 13.32 -11.92
CA ASP A 178 -8.94 14.60 -12.36
C ASP A 178 -8.40 14.55 -13.79
N GLY A 179 -8.50 13.38 -14.45
CA GLY A 179 -8.00 13.15 -15.80
C GLY A 179 -6.51 12.78 -15.85
N ASN A 180 -5.86 12.54 -14.71
CA ASN A 180 -4.46 12.12 -14.63
C ASN A 180 -4.31 10.68 -14.13
N ALA A 181 -4.35 9.72 -15.06
CA ALA A 181 -4.12 8.31 -14.77
C ALA A 181 -2.73 7.97 -14.20
N GLY A 182 -1.78 8.91 -14.17
CA GLY A 182 -0.45 8.77 -13.58
C GLY A 182 -0.35 9.24 -12.12
N ASN A 183 -1.45 9.61 -11.46
CA ASN A 183 -1.43 10.08 -10.07
C ASN A 183 -0.75 9.08 -9.13
N GLN A 184 0.07 9.61 -8.20
CA GLN A 184 0.80 8.79 -7.22
C GLN A 184 0.20 8.84 -5.81
N SER A 185 -0.83 9.67 -5.62
CA SER A 185 -1.43 9.97 -4.31
C SER A 185 -2.97 9.98 -4.37
N ALA A 186 -3.54 8.99 -5.05
CA ALA A 186 -4.98 8.86 -5.32
C ALA A 186 -5.70 7.97 -4.28
N TRP A 187 -6.54 7.01 -4.66
CA TRP A 187 -7.22 6.17 -3.66
C TRP A 187 -6.37 4.95 -3.28
N ALA A 188 -5.97 4.87 -2.01
CA ALA A 188 -5.12 3.82 -1.48
C ALA A 188 -5.31 3.64 0.04
N VAL A 189 -5.00 2.44 0.56
CA VAL A 189 -5.45 2.00 1.91
C VAL A 189 -4.32 1.46 2.82
N SER A 190 -3.05 1.74 2.51
CA SER A 190 -1.93 1.31 3.36
C SER A 190 -2.11 1.78 4.81
N GLY A 191 -1.88 0.86 5.75
CA GLY A 191 -2.16 1.07 7.17
C GLY A 191 -3.54 0.58 7.61
N ALA A 192 -4.42 0.23 6.67
CA ALA A 192 -5.75 -0.33 6.90
C ALA A 192 -6.00 -1.65 6.13
N ASN A 193 -4.92 -2.33 5.71
CA ASN A 193 -5.01 -3.58 4.95
C ASN A 193 -5.80 -4.68 5.70
N GLY A 194 -6.34 -5.63 4.94
CA GLY A 194 -7.08 -6.78 5.45
C GLY A 194 -8.55 -6.51 5.77
N HIS A 195 -9.02 -5.29 5.52
CA HIS A 195 -10.40 -4.86 5.71
C HIS A 195 -11.07 -4.51 4.37
N GLU A 196 -12.40 -4.47 4.36
CA GLU A 196 -13.12 -3.85 3.25
C GLU A 196 -12.98 -2.33 3.32
N HIS A 197 -12.88 -1.70 2.15
CA HIS A 197 -12.86 -0.25 1.97
C HIS A 197 -13.81 0.13 0.86
N TRP A 198 -14.31 1.35 0.85
CA TRP A 198 -15.19 1.80 -0.21
C TRP A 198 -15.06 3.29 -0.48
N ALA A 199 -15.38 3.65 -1.71
CA ALA A 199 -15.53 5.02 -2.13
C ALA A 199 -16.83 5.19 -2.92
N THR A 200 -17.51 6.32 -2.69
CA THR A 200 -18.71 6.73 -3.42
C THR A 200 -18.38 7.90 -4.32
N PHE A 201 -19.01 7.94 -5.49
CA PHE A 201 -18.76 8.91 -6.54
C PHE A 201 -20.08 9.40 -7.09
N GLN A 202 -20.25 10.72 -7.15
CA GLN A 202 -21.43 11.34 -7.73
C GLN A 202 -21.13 11.89 -9.11
N PHE A 203 -21.98 11.57 -10.07
CA PHE A 203 -21.92 12.16 -11.40
C PHE A 203 -22.38 13.62 -11.37
N ALA A 204 -21.82 14.42 -12.28
CA ALA A 204 -22.21 15.82 -12.45
C ALA A 204 -23.63 15.97 -12.98
N LYS A 205 -24.12 14.98 -13.73
CA LYS A 205 -25.50 14.86 -14.20
C LYS A 205 -25.94 13.39 -14.10
N PRO A 206 -27.21 13.10 -13.80
CA PRO A 206 -27.74 11.75 -13.88
C PRO A 206 -27.51 11.15 -15.27
N ILE A 207 -27.26 9.85 -15.32
CA ILE A 207 -27.19 9.07 -16.56
C ILE A 207 -28.60 8.58 -16.86
N ASP A 208 -29.25 9.21 -17.82
CA ASP A 208 -30.53 8.81 -18.37
C ASP A 208 -30.35 7.98 -19.64
N SER A 209 -31.27 7.05 -19.89
CA SER A 209 -31.27 6.19 -21.07
C SER A 209 -32.69 5.89 -21.51
N GLU A 210 -32.92 5.95 -22.83
CA GLU A 210 -34.12 5.42 -23.48
C GLU A 210 -33.94 3.90 -23.66
N GLY A 211 -34.03 3.15 -22.56
CA GLY A 211 -33.87 1.69 -22.55
C GLY A 211 -32.86 1.20 -21.50
N LYS A 212 -32.06 0.20 -21.86
CA LYS A 212 -30.99 -0.29 -20.97
C LYS A 212 -29.82 0.69 -20.99
N THR A 213 -29.30 0.99 -19.81
CA THR A 213 -28.07 1.75 -19.64
C THR A 213 -26.86 0.83 -19.77
N ARG A 214 -25.95 1.15 -20.68
CA ARG A 214 -24.61 0.54 -20.77
C ARG A 214 -23.61 1.39 -20.01
N LEU A 215 -22.75 0.75 -19.24
CA LEU A 215 -21.69 1.40 -18.47
C LEU A 215 -20.35 0.72 -18.75
N ARG A 216 -19.31 1.52 -18.93
CA ARG A 216 -17.92 1.06 -18.92
C ARG A 216 -17.16 1.80 -17.83
N PHE A 217 -16.54 1.05 -16.93
CA PHE A 217 -15.62 1.56 -15.93
C PHE A 217 -14.20 1.18 -16.32
N GLU A 218 -13.30 2.16 -16.36
CA GLU A 218 -11.87 1.95 -16.47
C GLU A 218 -11.19 2.40 -15.17
N LEU A 219 -10.62 1.45 -14.42
CA LEU A 219 -9.91 1.66 -13.16
C LEU A 219 -8.40 1.61 -13.44
N ALA A 220 -7.79 2.77 -13.70
CA ALA A 220 -6.36 2.89 -13.94
C ALA A 220 -5.57 2.75 -12.63
N GLN A 221 -4.42 2.06 -12.70
CA GLN A 221 -3.61 1.67 -11.55
C GLN A 221 -2.12 1.79 -11.90
N ASN A 222 -1.66 3.03 -12.13
CA ASN A 222 -0.32 3.32 -12.67
C ASN A 222 0.66 3.88 -11.62
N HIS A 223 0.50 3.49 -10.36
CA HIS A 223 1.40 3.89 -9.28
C HIS A 223 2.80 3.25 -9.43
N ASN A 224 3.84 3.89 -8.90
CA ASN A 224 5.23 3.43 -9.00
C ASN A 224 5.48 2.11 -8.25
N ALA A 225 4.70 1.83 -7.21
CA ALA A 225 4.65 0.50 -6.59
C ALA A 225 3.82 -0.44 -7.48
N LYS A 226 4.51 -1.12 -8.40
CA LYS A 226 3.92 -1.87 -9.52
C LYS A 226 3.05 -3.06 -9.15
N ASP A 227 3.00 -3.49 -7.90
CA ASP A 227 2.17 -4.61 -7.45
C ASP A 227 0.92 -4.13 -6.67
N HIS A 228 0.72 -2.81 -6.53
CA HIS A 228 -0.41 -2.24 -5.81
C HIS A 228 -1.65 -2.10 -6.70
N GLN A 229 -2.09 -3.20 -7.30
CA GLN A 229 -3.40 -3.26 -7.96
C GLN A 229 -4.50 -3.69 -6.97
N LEU A 230 -5.75 -3.31 -7.23
CA LEU A 230 -6.96 -3.85 -6.62
C LEU A 230 -6.97 -5.38 -6.75
N GLY A 231 -7.22 -6.06 -5.65
CA GLY A 231 -7.28 -7.52 -5.59
C GLY A 231 -8.70 -8.03 -5.80
N ARG A 232 -9.65 -7.61 -4.97
CA ARG A 232 -11.07 -7.92 -5.16
C ARG A 232 -11.89 -6.65 -5.02
N PHE A 233 -12.84 -6.45 -5.93
CA PHE A 233 -13.67 -5.25 -5.90
C PHE A 233 -15.08 -5.49 -6.40
N ARG A 234 -16.02 -4.62 -6.05
CA ARG A 234 -17.40 -4.64 -6.54
C ARG A 234 -17.82 -3.22 -6.91
N ILE A 235 -18.64 -3.10 -7.95
CA ILE A 235 -19.21 -1.82 -8.39
C ILE A 235 -20.73 -1.88 -8.22
N SER A 236 -21.27 -0.88 -7.56
CA SER A 236 -22.72 -0.66 -7.41
C SER A 236 -23.08 0.72 -7.92
N VAL A 237 -24.33 0.92 -8.33
CA VAL A 237 -24.86 2.23 -8.75
C VAL A 237 -26.06 2.63 -7.90
N THR A 238 -26.40 3.92 -7.89
CA THR A 238 -27.60 4.43 -7.22
C THR A 238 -28.37 5.37 -8.14
N THR A 239 -29.68 5.43 -7.97
CA THR A 239 -30.58 6.40 -8.62
C THR A 239 -31.10 7.43 -7.63
N ASP A 240 -30.61 7.42 -6.38
CA ASP A 240 -31.06 8.36 -5.36
C ASP A 240 -30.73 9.79 -5.77
N SER A 241 -31.72 10.66 -5.58
CA SER A 241 -31.58 12.09 -5.85
C SER A 241 -30.86 12.80 -4.71
N GLY A 242 -30.09 13.84 -5.04
CA GLY A 242 -29.44 14.70 -4.07
C GLY A 242 -27.93 14.47 -3.96
N GLU A 243 -27.38 14.74 -2.78
CA GLU A 243 -25.98 14.49 -2.49
C GLU A 243 -25.78 13.03 -2.07
N ILE A 244 -24.89 12.33 -2.76
CA ILE A 244 -24.52 10.95 -2.45
C ILE A 244 -23.54 10.97 -1.28
N PRO A 245 -23.91 10.44 -0.10
CA PRO A 245 -23.01 10.35 1.04
C PRO A 245 -21.99 9.23 0.84
N LEU A 246 -21.01 9.14 1.75
CA LEU A 246 -20.17 7.94 1.85
C LEU A 246 -21.01 6.72 2.27
N GLY A 247 -21.90 6.90 3.25
CA GLY A 247 -22.75 5.85 3.82
C GLY A 247 -21.97 4.63 4.30
N LEU A 248 -22.66 3.51 4.45
CA LEU A 248 -22.09 2.20 4.73
C LEU A 248 -21.80 1.43 3.41
N SER A 249 -20.81 0.53 3.43
CA SER A 249 -20.64 -0.51 2.39
C SER A 249 -21.82 -1.48 2.38
N GLU A 250 -21.90 -2.38 1.40
CA GLU A 250 -22.97 -3.40 1.37
C GLU A 250 -22.93 -4.28 2.62
N THR A 251 -21.73 -4.72 3.01
CA THR A 251 -21.51 -5.58 4.17
C THR A 251 -21.99 -4.86 5.43
N PHE A 252 -21.61 -3.59 5.62
CA PHE A 252 -21.97 -2.87 6.83
C PHE A 252 -23.42 -2.38 6.82
N ALA A 253 -24.02 -2.11 5.67
CA ALA A 253 -25.46 -1.89 5.55
C ALA A 253 -26.24 -3.16 5.95
N ALA A 254 -25.77 -4.36 5.58
CA ALA A 254 -26.35 -5.60 6.07
C ALA A 254 -26.20 -5.74 7.60
N ALA A 255 -25.07 -5.32 8.18
CA ALA A 255 -24.87 -5.31 9.64
C ALA A 255 -25.79 -4.31 10.36
N GLU A 256 -26.07 -3.17 9.76
CA GLU A 256 -27.01 -2.18 10.30
C GLU A 256 -28.45 -2.71 10.30
N ARG A 257 -28.87 -3.32 9.18
CA ARG A 257 -30.23 -3.86 8.99
C ARG A 257 -30.50 -5.18 9.72
N THR A 258 -29.46 -5.85 10.19
CA THR A 258 -29.56 -7.13 10.91
C THR A 258 -29.30 -6.92 12.40
N PRO A 259 -30.23 -7.31 13.30
CA PRO A 259 -30.00 -7.28 14.74
C PRO A 259 -28.69 -7.94 15.14
N ALA A 260 -27.99 -7.39 16.14
CA ALA A 260 -26.63 -7.81 16.49
C ALA A 260 -26.50 -9.31 16.83
N ASP A 261 -27.52 -9.90 17.44
CA ASP A 261 -27.64 -11.32 17.76
C ASP A 261 -27.95 -12.22 16.55
N GLN A 262 -28.31 -11.64 15.40
CA GLN A 262 -28.69 -12.34 14.17
C GLN A 262 -27.71 -12.15 13.01
N ARG A 263 -26.66 -11.34 13.16
CA ARG A 263 -25.66 -11.06 12.10
C ARG A 263 -24.91 -12.32 11.64
N GLY A 264 -24.79 -13.34 12.50
CA GLY A 264 -23.94 -14.50 12.25
C GLY A 264 -22.45 -14.17 12.35
N GLU A 265 -21.61 -15.20 12.36
CA GLU A 265 -20.17 -15.05 12.68
C GLU A 265 -19.43 -14.18 11.65
N ALA A 266 -19.68 -14.38 10.35
CA ALA A 266 -18.93 -13.70 9.30
C ALA A 266 -19.17 -12.18 9.29
N LEU A 267 -20.43 -11.76 9.45
CA LEU A 267 -20.82 -10.35 9.44
C LEU A 267 -20.38 -9.65 10.72
N SER A 268 -20.57 -10.28 11.89
CA SER A 268 -20.07 -9.74 13.16
C SER A 268 -18.56 -9.57 13.13
N LYS A 269 -17.83 -10.59 12.66
CA LYS A 269 -16.37 -10.51 12.54
C LYS A 269 -15.92 -9.38 11.61
N ALA A 270 -16.58 -9.20 10.46
CA ALA A 270 -16.21 -8.15 9.51
C ALA A 270 -16.33 -6.75 10.13
N ILE A 271 -17.47 -6.44 10.76
CA ILE A 271 -17.70 -5.13 11.36
C ILE A 271 -16.84 -4.92 12.62
N ASP A 272 -16.70 -5.93 13.46
CA ASP A 272 -15.90 -5.85 14.69
C ASP A 272 -14.43 -5.61 14.36
N GLN A 273 -13.89 -6.31 13.34
CA GLN A 273 -12.51 -6.12 12.91
C GLN A 273 -12.29 -4.74 12.30
N TYR A 274 -13.20 -4.26 11.45
CA TYR A 274 -13.11 -2.94 10.85
C TYR A 274 -13.13 -1.83 11.92
N VAL A 275 -14.14 -1.85 12.80
CA VAL A 275 -14.27 -0.85 13.88
C VAL A 275 -13.12 -0.98 14.86
N SER A 276 -12.70 -2.19 15.20
CA SER A 276 -11.54 -2.38 16.07
C SER A 276 -10.33 -1.67 15.47
N THR A 277 -9.93 -1.98 14.24
CA THR A 277 -8.72 -1.42 13.64
C THR A 277 -8.80 0.09 13.43
N LEU A 278 -9.93 0.59 12.91
CA LEU A 278 -10.02 1.94 12.35
C LEU A 278 -10.68 2.97 13.26
N ASN A 279 -11.38 2.55 14.32
CA ASN A 279 -11.98 3.50 15.25
C ASN A 279 -10.89 4.38 15.91
N PRO A 280 -11.02 5.73 15.87
CA PRO A 280 -9.98 6.63 16.37
C PRO A 280 -9.63 6.43 17.86
N VAL A 281 -10.60 6.06 18.70
CA VAL A 281 -10.40 5.85 20.14
C VAL A 281 -9.53 4.62 20.37
N LEU A 282 -9.87 3.51 19.71
CA LEU A 282 -9.10 2.26 19.79
C LEU A 282 -7.71 2.40 19.16
N LYS A 283 -7.62 3.07 18.01
CA LYS A 283 -6.33 3.37 17.38
C LYS A 283 -5.43 4.18 18.32
N SER A 284 -5.95 5.25 18.93
CA SER A 284 -5.19 6.07 19.88
C SER A 284 -4.72 5.27 21.11
N ALA A 285 -5.56 4.37 21.64
CA ALA A 285 -5.19 3.50 22.75
C ALA A 285 -4.04 2.54 22.37
N ARG A 286 -4.10 1.92 21.19
CA ARG A 286 -3.00 1.07 20.67
C ARG A 286 -1.73 1.85 20.43
N ASP A 287 -1.83 3.05 19.84
CA ASP A 287 -0.67 3.91 19.60
C ASP A 287 0.01 4.28 20.93
N GLY A 288 -0.78 4.59 21.97
CA GLY A 288 -0.28 4.85 23.32
C GLY A 288 0.45 3.64 23.93
N LEU A 289 -0.10 2.43 23.79
CA LEU A 289 0.57 1.20 24.23
C LEU A 289 1.87 0.95 23.46
N ASN A 290 1.85 1.12 22.14
CA ASN A 290 3.04 0.98 21.30
C ASN A 290 4.12 2.00 21.65
N GLN A 291 3.73 3.23 21.97
CA GLN A 291 4.63 4.27 22.45
C GLN A 291 5.25 3.89 23.81
N ALA A 292 4.45 3.42 24.77
CA ALA A 292 4.94 2.97 26.08
C ALA A 292 5.90 1.78 25.99
N LYS A 293 5.68 0.89 25.01
CA LYS A 293 6.54 -0.28 24.75
C LYS A 293 7.88 0.05 24.11
N ARG A 294 8.09 1.27 23.58
CA ARG A 294 9.38 1.67 23.01
C ARG A 294 10.50 1.49 24.04
N PRO A 295 11.66 0.94 23.65
CA PRO A 295 12.78 0.79 24.57
C PRO A 295 13.27 2.17 25.04
N LEU A 296 13.79 2.23 26.26
CA LEU A 296 14.49 3.42 26.74
C LEU A 296 15.69 3.69 25.82
N PRO A 297 15.95 4.94 25.42
CA PRO A 297 17.16 5.28 24.67
C PRO A 297 18.40 4.86 25.48
N GLU A 298 19.46 4.47 24.79
CA GLU A 298 20.75 4.19 25.45
C GLU A 298 21.36 5.51 25.97
N ASP A 299 22.12 5.44 27.06
CA ASP A 299 22.81 6.61 27.62
C ASP A 299 23.80 7.17 26.59
N GLU A 300 23.78 8.49 26.39
CA GLU A 300 24.57 9.16 25.36
C GLU A 300 26.07 8.96 25.53
N GLN A 301 26.56 8.86 26.78
CA GLN A 301 27.98 8.63 27.04
C GLN A 301 28.37 7.20 26.68
N ILE A 302 27.51 6.23 27.01
CA ILE A 302 27.72 4.83 26.58
C ILE A 302 27.78 4.75 25.05
N VAL A 303 26.84 5.38 24.35
CA VAL A 303 26.83 5.42 22.87
C VAL A 303 28.11 6.06 22.33
N ALA A 304 28.57 7.17 22.93
CA ALA A 304 29.80 7.84 22.52
C ALA A 304 31.04 6.96 22.75
N LEU A 305 31.11 6.26 23.88
CA LEU A 305 32.21 5.34 24.21
C LEU A 305 32.22 4.12 23.29
N GLN A 306 31.05 3.53 22.99
CA GLN A 306 30.92 2.44 22.01
C GLN A 306 31.38 2.86 20.62
N LYS A 307 30.99 4.07 20.17
CA LYS A 307 31.43 4.61 18.87
C LYS A 307 32.95 4.78 18.82
N ARG A 308 33.56 5.25 19.91
CA ARG A 308 35.04 5.34 20.03
C ARG A 308 35.68 3.96 20.02
N LEU A 309 35.17 3.01 20.80
CA LEU A 309 35.68 1.64 20.84
C LEU A 309 35.69 1.02 19.43
N LYS A 310 34.56 1.08 18.71
CA LYS A 310 34.43 0.56 17.35
C LYS A 310 35.42 1.22 16.38
N ARG A 311 35.66 2.53 16.51
CA ARG A 311 36.67 3.23 15.69
C ARG A 311 38.08 2.67 15.90
N PHE A 312 38.42 2.30 17.13
CA PHE A 312 39.74 1.76 17.46
C PHE A 312 39.87 0.24 17.22
N GLU A 313 38.76 -0.47 17.04
CA GLU A 313 38.73 -1.88 16.61
C GLU A 313 38.90 -2.04 15.09
N ALA A 314 38.62 -0.98 14.31
CA ALA A 314 38.85 -1.01 12.88
C ALA A 314 40.34 -1.21 12.59
N GLU A 315 40.68 -2.30 11.89
CA GLU A 315 42.04 -2.56 11.45
C GLU A 315 42.55 -1.39 10.61
N THR A 316 43.72 -0.88 10.95
CA THR A 316 44.39 0.12 10.13
C THR A 316 44.65 -0.52 8.76
N PRO A 317 44.14 0.05 7.66
CA PRO A 317 44.44 -0.47 6.34
C PRO A 317 45.95 -0.45 6.12
N ILE A 318 46.47 -1.50 5.48
CA ILE A 318 47.88 -1.54 5.09
C ILE A 318 48.14 -0.34 4.17
N ASP A 319 49.24 0.38 4.42
CA ASP A 319 49.67 1.50 3.59
C ASP A 319 49.66 1.09 2.10
N PRO A 320 48.93 1.81 1.23
CA PRO A 320 48.87 1.49 -0.20
C PRO A 320 50.24 1.37 -0.86
N SER A 321 51.20 2.20 -0.47
CA SER A 321 52.57 2.15 -0.98
C SER A 321 53.30 0.88 -0.52
N LEU A 322 53.01 0.39 0.69
CA LEU A 322 53.56 -0.88 1.16
C LEU A 322 52.93 -2.07 0.42
N VAL A 323 51.63 -2.01 0.11
CA VAL A 323 50.95 -3.03 -0.71
C VAL A 323 51.58 -3.08 -2.11
N GLU A 324 51.78 -1.91 -2.72
CA GLU A 324 52.41 -1.79 -4.04
C GLU A 324 53.85 -2.30 -4.04
N LEU A 325 54.67 -1.90 -3.06
CA LEU A 325 56.04 -2.38 -2.93
C LEU A 325 56.12 -3.91 -2.77
N ARG A 326 55.23 -4.51 -1.96
CA ARG A 326 55.15 -5.98 -1.81
C ARG A 326 54.79 -6.65 -3.14
N ALA A 327 53.82 -6.11 -3.87
CA ALA A 327 53.43 -6.63 -5.18
C ALA A 327 54.58 -6.53 -6.20
N ASN A 328 55.32 -5.40 -6.20
CA ASN A 328 56.47 -5.18 -7.06
C ASN A 328 57.62 -6.15 -6.74
N VAL A 329 57.88 -6.42 -5.46
CA VAL A 329 58.89 -7.41 -5.04
C VAL A 329 58.52 -8.81 -5.53
N GLU A 330 57.27 -9.24 -5.38
CA GLU A 330 56.83 -10.56 -5.87
C GLU A 330 56.93 -10.66 -7.39
N ARG A 331 56.51 -9.61 -8.13
CA ARG A 331 56.67 -9.56 -9.59
C ARG A 331 58.14 -9.64 -10.01
N SER A 332 59.02 -8.91 -9.31
CA SER A 332 60.46 -8.93 -9.57
C SER A 332 61.07 -10.31 -9.33
N LYS A 333 60.67 -11.02 -8.27
CA LYS A 333 61.10 -12.41 -8.02
C LYS A 333 60.68 -13.35 -9.15
N THR A 334 59.44 -13.23 -9.65
CA THR A 334 58.95 -14.04 -10.79
C THR A 334 59.76 -13.76 -12.05
N GLN A 335 60.04 -12.48 -12.33
CA GLN A 335 60.87 -12.06 -13.47
C GLN A 335 62.30 -12.61 -13.37
N LEU A 336 62.93 -12.53 -12.20
CA LEU A 336 64.26 -13.12 -11.95
C LEU A 336 64.28 -14.65 -12.09
N GLY A 337 63.18 -15.34 -11.77
CA GLY A 337 63.05 -16.78 -11.97
C GLY A 337 62.85 -17.19 -13.44
N SER A 338 62.41 -16.27 -14.30
CA SER A 338 62.01 -16.53 -15.69
C SER A 338 62.73 -15.63 -16.69
N ILE A 339 64.05 -15.45 -16.52
CA ILE A 339 64.88 -14.46 -17.23
C ILE A 339 64.64 -14.43 -18.75
N ARG A 340 64.53 -15.59 -19.41
CA ARG A 340 64.31 -15.67 -20.87
C ARG A 340 62.93 -15.14 -21.28
N LEU A 341 61.89 -15.43 -20.50
CA LEU A 341 60.54 -14.94 -20.74
C LEU A 341 60.50 -13.43 -20.51
N THR A 342 61.06 -12.95 -19.40
CA THR A 342 61.12 -11.51 -19.09
C THR A 342 61.90 -10.73 -20.15
N ALA A 343 63.05 -11.23 -20.61
CA ALA A 343 63.80 -10.58 -21.68
C ALA A 343 63.01 -10.52 -23.01
N ALA A 344 62.24 -11.58 -23.33
CA ALA A 344 61.37 -11.57 -24.50
C ALA A 344 60.20 -10.59 -24.34
N GLU A 345 59.57 -10.54 -23.16
CA GLU A 345 58.51 -9.59 -22.82
C GLU A 345 59.00 -8.13 -22.88
N ASP A 346 60.20 -7.84 -22.36
CA ASP A 346 60.82 -6.51 -22.40
C ASP A 346 61.14 -6.08 -23.84
N LEU A 347 61.67 -6.99 -24.65
CA LEU A 347 61.90 -6.72 -26.08
C LEU A 347 60.58 -6.45 -26.82
N VAL A 348 59.54 -7.23 -26.55
CA VAL A 348 58.20 -7.02 -27.13
C VAL A 348 57.63 -5.68 -26.66
N TRP A 349 57.74 -5.33 -25.38
CA TRP A 349 57.27 -4.06 -24.86
C TRP A 349 58.02 -2.87 -25.48
N ALA A 350 59.34 -2.97 -25.62
CA ALA A 350 60.17 -1.94 -26.25
C ALA A 350 59.83 -1.78 -27.75
N LEU A 351 59.56 -2.89 -28.45
CA LEU A 351 59.13 -2.86 -29.85
C LEU A 351 57.74 -2.23 -30.00
N VAL A 352 56.77 -2.66 -29.19
CA VAL A 352 55.37 -2.17 -29.26
C VAL A 352 55.26 -0.70 -28.87
N ASN A 353 56.11 -0.21 -27.97
CA ASN A 353 56.13 1.21 -27.59
C ASN A 353 57.13 2.04 -28.41
N SER A 354 57.76 1.46 -29.43
CA SER A 354 58.60 2.22 -30.34
C SER A 354 57.74 3.02 -31.33
N PRO A 355 58.14 4.26 -31.69
CA PRO A 355 57.42 5.05 -32.69
C PRO A 355 57.28 4.32 -34.03
N ALA A 356 58.27 3.51 -34.40
CA ALA A 356 58.28 2.74 -35.65
C ALA A 356 57.19 1.67 -35.71
N PHE A 357 56.75 1.12 -34.57
CA PHE A 357 55.68 0.13 -34.51
C PHE A 357 54.30 0.80 -34.37
N LEU A 358 54.17 1.87 -33.57
CA LEU A 358 52.90 2.56 -33.32
C LEU A 358 52.42 3.42 -34.50
N PHE A 359 53.34 3.91 -35.34
CA PHE A 359 53.02 4.80 -36.47
C PHE A 359 53.32 4.17 -37.84
N ASN A 360 53.29 2.84 -37.92
CA ASN A 360 53.43 2.14 -39.18
C ASN A 360 52.09 2.25 -39.95
N HIS A 361 51.99 3.26 -40.82
CA HIS A 361 50.92 3.39 -41.83
C HIS A 361 51.29 2.67 -43.12
#